data_AF-A9USI4-F1
#
_entry.id   AF-A9USI4-F1
#
_cell.length_a   1.000
_cell.length_b   1.000
_cell.length_c   1.000
_cell.angle_alpha   90.00
_cell.angle_beta   90.00
_cell.angle_gamma   90.00
#
_symmetry.space_group_name_H-M   'P 1'
#
loop_
_entity.id
_entity.type
_entity.pdbx_description
1 polymer ?
#
loop_
_entity_poly.entity_id
_entity_poly.type
_entity_poly.pdbx_seq_one_letter_code
_entity_poly.pdbx_strand_id
1 'polypeptide(L)'
;EKAIHKTSAHVFRIDPATKSSWQPISKRAVPVHVYHDADKKFSRIVAMEGSSALINCILSEGIIFTKTSPKFGQWRDPRAKAVYGLGFATEDEMQQVCCSSVSYPRTLIGVDPAPVTQR
;
A
#
# COMPACT_ATOMS: atom_id res chain seq x y z
N GLU A 1 11.85 -16.52 -0.98
CA GLU A 1 11.33 -15.27 -1.57
C GLU A 1 12.31 -14.13 -1.27
N LYS A 2 12.72 -13.35 -2.29
CA LYS A 2 13.58 -12.16 -2.12
C LYS A 2 12.73 -10.91 -2.31
N ALA A 3 12.86 -9.92 -1.44
CA ALA A 3 12.17 -8.65 -1.62
C ALA A 3 12.74 -7.93 -2.85
N ILE A 4 11.87 -7.48 -3.75
CA ILE A 4 12.22 -6.70 -4.93
C ILE A 4 12.38 -5.22 -4.60
N HIS A 5 11.70 -4.75 -3.56
CA HIS A 5 11.79 -3.38 -3.08
C HIS A 5 11.74 -3.33 -1.55
N LYS A 6 12.49 -2.40 -0.97
CA LYS A 6 12.56 -2.17 0.47
C LYS A 6 12.53 -0.66 0.71
N THR A 7 11.68 -0.22 1.63
CA THR A 7 11.56 1.18 2.04
C THR A 7 11.13 1.26 3.50
N SER A 8 10.96 2.47 4.03
CA SER A 8 10.35 2.71 5.34
C SER A 8 9.12 3.61 5.20
N ALA A 9 8.05 3.31 5.92
CA ALA A 9 6.83 4.11 5.89
C ALA A 9 6.10 4.08 7.23
N HIS A 10 5.34 5.14 7.52
CA HIS A 10 4.33 5.11 8.57
C HIS A 10 3.13 4.33 8.06
N VAL A 11 2.60 3.45 8.92
CA VAL A 11 1.50 2.57 8.53
C VAL A 11 0.21 3.04 9.18
N PHE A 12 -0.84 3.09 8.38
CA PHE A 12 -2.18 3.50 8.79
C PHE A 12 -3.21 2.43 8.42
N ARG A 13 -4.30 2.41 9.16
CA ARG A 13 -5.50 1.62 8.85
C ARG A 13 -6.73 2.49 9.00
N ILE A 14 -7.73 2.32 8.13
CA ILE A 14 -9.04 2.91 8.40
C ILE A 14 -9.64 2.23 9.64
N ASP A 15 -10.14 3.04 10.57
CA ASP A 15 -10.86 2.57 11.74
C ASP A 15 -12.12 1.79 11.32
N PRO A 16 -12.28 0.52 11.73
CA PRO A 16 -13.45 -0.28 11.38
C PRO A 16 -14.77 0.27 11.96
N ALA A 17 -14.71 1.05 13.04
CA ALA A 17 -15.91 1.64 13.66
C ALA A 17 -16.41 2.84 12.85
N THR A 18 -15.53 3.80 12.53
CA THR A 18 -15.90 5.01 11.79
C THR A 18 -15.90 4.84 10.27
N LYS A 19 -15.18 3.83 9.74
CA LYS A 19 -15.01 3.53 8.30
C LYS A 19 -14.45 4.68 7.45
N SER A 20 -13.99 5.76 8.06
CA SER A 20 -13.53 6.97 7.36
C SER A 20 -12.29 7.60 7.98
N SER A 21 -11.99 7.35 9.26
CA SER A 21 -10.81 7.92 9.90
C SER A 21 -9.57 7.03 9.76
N TRP A 22 -8.44 7.65 9.41
CA TRP A 22 -7.14 6.99 9.42
C TRP A 22 -6.60 6.90 10.85
N GLN A 23 -6.26 5.69 11.28
CA GLN A 23 -5.61 5.43 12.55
C GLN A 23 -4.16 4.99 12.30
N PRO A 24 -3.17 5.64 12.93
CA PRO A 24 -1.79 5.17 12.86
C PRO A 24 -1.69 3.82 13.56
N ILE A 25 -1.10 2.84 12.87
CA ILE A 25 -0.82 1.52 13.45
C ILE A 25 0.68 1.34 13.78
N SER A 26 1.54 2.21 13.24
CA SER A 26 2.94 2.30 13.65
C SER A 26 3.23 3.66 14.31
N LYS A 27 4.08 3.66 15.34
CA LYS A 27 4.49 4.91 16.03
C LYS A 27 5.59 5.68 15.30
N ARG A 28 6.32 4.97 14.43
CA ARG A 28 7.43 5.48 13.61
C ARG A 28 7.33 4.91 12.20
N ALA A 29 8.18 5.38 11.31
CA ALA A 29 8.41 4.73 10.04
C ALA A 29 8.99 3.32 10.30
N VAL A 30 8.37 2.31 9.71
CA VAL A 30 8.77 0.91 9.85
C VAL A 30 9.22 0.35 8.50
N PRO A 31 10.08 -0.70 8.50
CA PRO A 31 10.46 -1.37 7.26
C PRO A 31 9.24 -1.93 6.54
N VAL A 32 9.14 -1.61 5.25
CA VAL A 32 8.16 -2.14 4.31
C VAL A 32 8.89 -2.84 3.18
N HIS A 33 8.59 -4.12 2.98
CA HIS A 33 9.16 -4.93 1.92
C HIS A 33 8.08 -5.34 0.93
N VAL A 34 8.37 -5.16 -0.35
CA VAL A 34 7.55 -5.66 -1.45
C VAL A 34 8.25 -6.89 -2.02
N TYR A 35 7.55 -8.02 -1.98
CA TYR A 35 7.94 -9.27 -2.63
C TYR A 35 7.14 -9.40 -3.91
N HIS A 36 7.75 -9.99 -4.94
CA HIS A 36 7.06 -10.31 -6.18
C HIS A 36 7.36 -11.75 -6.55
N ASP A 37 6.31 -12.51 -6.83
CA ASP A 37 6.37 -13.86 -7.33
C ASP A 37 5.86 -13.84 -8.79
N ALA A 38 6.81 -13.91 -9.73
CA ALA A 38 6.52 -13.83 -11.15
C ALA A 38 5.76 -15.07 -11.66
N ASP A 39 6.02 -16.24 -11.07
CA ASP A 39 5.41 -17.51 -11.46
C ASP A 39 3.94 -17.53 -11.04
N LYS A 40 3.67 -17.13 -9.79
CA LYS A 40 2.32 -17.13 -9.22
C LYS A 40 1.54 -15.87 -9.53
N LYS A 41 2.18 -14.90 -10.18
CA LYS A 41 1.55 -13.65 -10.56
C LYS A 41 0.84 -13.00 -9.36
N PHE A 42 1.60 -12.78 -8.27
CA PHE A 42 1.20 -11.80 -7.25
C PHE A 42 2.39 -11.04 -6.68
N SER A 43 2.10 -9.89 -6.06
CA SER A 43 3.05 -9.18 -5.20
C SER A 43 2.58 -9.30 -3.74
N ARG A 44 3.49 -9.15 -2.77
CA ARG A 44 3.14 -9.18 -1.33
C ARG A 44 3.82 -8.02 -0.63
N ILE A 45 3.03 -7.23 0.09
CA ILE A 45 3.54 -6.15 0.96
C ILE A 45 3.60 -6.69 2.38
N VAL A 46 4.77 -6.53 3.00
CA VAL A 46 5.00 -6.86 4.41
C VAL A 46 5.55 -5.64 5.13
N ALA A 47 4.92 -5.26 6.23
CA ALA A 47 5.40 -4.22 7.13
C ALA A 47 5.51 -4.78 8.55
N MET A 48 6.66 -4.59 9.19
CA MET A 48 6.98 -5.18 10.49
C MET A 48 7.40 -4.10 11.50
N GLU A 49 6.86 -4.14 12.72
CA GLU A 49 7.37 -3.38 13.85
C GLU A 49 8.05 -4.33 14.85
N GLY A 50 9.38 -4.34 14.86
CA GLY A 50 10.14 -5.37 15.57
C GLY A 50 9.84 -6.76 15.00
N SER A 51 9.37 -7.69 15.83
CA SER A 51 8.97 -9.03 15.42
C SER A 51 7.49 -9.16 15.05
N SER A 52 6.70 -8.10 15.18
CA SER A 52 5.26 -8.11 14.93
C SER A 52 4.93 -7.65 13.51
N ALA A 53 4.16 -8.45 12.78
CA ALA A 53 3.66 -8.08 11.46
C ALA A 53 2.47 -7.12 11.58
N LEU A 54 2.64 -5.90 11.09
CA LEU A 54 1.55 -4.92 10.97
C LEU A 54 0.76 -5.14 9.68
N ILE A 55 1.46 -5.51 8.60
CA ILE A 55 0.87 -5.84 7.30
C ILE A 55 1.53 -7.10 6.76
N ASN A 56 0.72 -8.01 6.23
CA ASN A 56 1.15 -9.17 5.44
C ASN A 56 0.11 -9.43 4.34
N CYS A 57 0.07 -8.55 3.34
CA CYS A 57 -0.99 -8.52 2.33
C CYS A 57 -0.47 -9.03 0.99
N ILE A 58 -1.15 -10.03 0.42
CA ILE A 58 -0.94 -10.46 -0.96
C ILE A 58 -1.76 -9.55 -1.87
N LEU A 59 -1.07 -8.81 -2.74
CA LEU A 59 -1.65 -8.03 -3.84
C LEU A 59 -1.87 -8.94 -5.04
N SER A 60 -3.02 -9.61 -5.05
CA SER A 60 -3.53 -10.39 -6.17
C SER A 60 -4.45 -9.55 -7.07
N GLU A 61 -4.96 -10.16 -8.13
CA GLU A 61 -5.95 -9.57 -9.04
C GLU A 61 -7.13 -8.94 -8.26
N GLY A 62 -7.49 -7.72 -8.63
CA GLY A 62 -8.56 -6.93 -8.00
C GLY A 62 -8.13 -6.09 -6.79
N ILE A 63 -6.92 -6.26 -6.24
CA ILE A 63 -6.38 -5.36 -5.22
C ILE A 63 -5.60 -4.23 -5.89
N ILE A 64 -6.05 -2.99 -5.69
CA ILE A 64 -5.47 -1.82 -6.32
C ILE A 64 -4.78 -0.96 -5.26
N PHE A 65 -3.50 -0.67 -5.47
CA PHE A 65 -2.75 0.33 -4.71
C PHE A 65 -2.97 1.70 -5.36
N THR A 66 -3.68 2.59 -4.67
CA THR A 66 -4.03 3.92 -5.15
C THR A 66 -3.18 4.98 -4.45
N LYS A 67 -2.47 5.80 -5.23
CA LYS A 67 -1.85 7.04 -4.75
C LYS A 67 -2.94 8.06 -4.46
N THR A 68 -2.98 8.59 -3.24
CA THR A 68 -3.94 9.66 -2.87
C THR A 68 -3.26 10.97 -2.48
N SER A 69 -1.92 10.95 -2.29
CA SER A 69 -1.10 12.15 -2.21
C SER A 69 0.33 11.86 -2.68
N PRO A 70 1.22 12.86 -2.84
CA PRO A 70 2.60 12.65 -3.27
C PRO A 70 3.38 11.65 -2.43
N LYS A 71 3.06 11.53 -1.13
CA LYS A 71 3.76 10.67 -0.18
C LYS A 71 2.84 9.66 0.49
N PHE A 72 1.65 9.41 -0.07
CA PHE A 72 0.70 8.50 0.54
C PHE A 72 -0.02 7.65 -0.50
N GLY A 73 -0.07 6.35 -0.23
CA GLY A 73 -0.84 5.39 -1.02
C GLY A 73 -1.62 4.43 -0.13
N GLN A 74 -2.69 3.88 -0.66
CA GLN A 74 -3.63 3.02 0.07
C GLN A 74 -4.14 1.86 -0.77
N TRP A 75 -4.62 0.81 -0.12
CA TRP A 75 -5.35 -0.28 -0.77
C TRP A 75 -6.35 -0.91 0.20
N ARG A 76 -7.32 -1.63 -0.36
CA ARG A 76 -8.25 -2.46 0.41
C ARG A 76 -7.73 -3.90 0.40
N ASP A 77 -7.58 -4.48 1.59
CA ASP A 77 -7.31 -5.90 1.79
C ASP A 77 -8.62 -6.61 2.16
N PRO A 78 -9.25 -7.38 1.23
CA PRO A 78 -10.49 -8.09 1.51
C PRO A 78 -10.32 -9.19 2.56
N ARG A 79 -9.14 -9.81 2.65
CA ARG A 79 -8.87 -10.91 3.60
C ARG A 79 -8.79 -10.40 5.02
N ALA A 80 -8.11 -9.27 5.22
CA ALA A 80 -8.04 -8.60 6.50
C ALA A 80 -9.28 -7.74 6.81
N LYS A 81 -10.20 -7.58 5.84
CA LYS A 81 -11.35 -6.65 5.91
C LYS A 81 -10.93 -5.25 6.34
N ALA A 82 -9.79 -4.79 5.84
CA ALA A 82 -9.15 -3.55 6.24
C ALA A 82 -8.78 -2.71 5.01
N VAL A 83 -8.71 -1.40 5.21
CA VAL A 83 -8.07 -0.48 4.26
C VAL A 83 -6.78 -0.01 4.90
N TYR A 84 -5.66 -0.29 4.25
CA TYR A 84 -4.33 0.10 4.72
C TYR A 84 -3.82 1.31 3.95
N GLY A 85 -2.97 2.09 4.61
CA GLY A 85 -2.30 3.24 4.03
C GLY A 85 -0.83 3.27 4.45
N LEU A 86 0.03 3.75 3.56
CA LEU A 86 1.45 3.95 3.80
C LEU A 86 1.82 5.40 3.53
N GLY A 87 2.41 6.05 4.53
CA GLY A 87 2.96 7.40 4.46
C GLY A 87 4.49 7.37 4.38
N PHE A 88 5.05 7.84 3.27
CA PHE A 88 6.48 7.78 2.94
C PHE A 88 7.21 9.08 3.29
N ALA A 89 8.54 9.01 3.39
CA ALA A 89 9.35 10.21 3.66
C ALA A 89 9.47 11.07 2.40
N THR A 90 9.59 10.43 1.23
CA THR A 90 9.72 11.07 -0.08
C THR A 90 8.67 10.59 -1.08
N GLU A 91 8.44 11.38 -2.14
CA GLU A 91 7.58 10.95 -3.24
C GLU A 91 8.19 9.79 -4.03
N ASP A 92 9.51 9.78 -4.20
CA ASP A 92 10.22 8.70 -4.88
C ASP A 92 9.98 7.34 -4.22
N GLU A 93 10.03 7.27 -2.88
CA GLU A 93 9.73 6.05 -2.13
C GLU A 93 8.29 5.55 -2.38
N MET A 94 7.33 6.47 -2.42
CA MET A 94 5.94 6.15 -2.72
C MET A 94 5.80 5.63 -4.16
N GLN A 95 6.45 6.29 -5.12
CA GLN A 95 6.40 5.92 -6.53
C GLN A 95 7.01 4.52 -6.77
N GLN A 96 8.12 4.20 -6.10
CA GLN A 96 8.75 2.89 -6.20
C GLN A 96 7.84 1.76 -5.70
N VAL A 97 7.12 1.97 -4.58
CA VAL A 97 6.14 1.01 -4.08
C VAL A 97 4.98 0.86 -5.06
N CYS A 98 4.45 1.96 -5.58
CA CYS A 98 3.39 1.96 -6.58
C CYS A 98 3.81 1.13 -7.81
N CYS A 99 4.96 1.41 -8.42
CA CYS A 99 5.47 0.68 -9.57
C CYS A 99 5.68 -0.82 -9.29
N SER A 100 6.21 -1.16 -8.11
CA SER A 100 6.45 -2.56 -7.71
C SER A 100 5.16 -3.33 -7.42
N SER A 101 4.11 -2.63 -6.98
CA SER A 101 2.80 -3.20 -6.72
C SER A 101 1.96 -3.44 -7.98
N VAL A 102 2.32 -2.78 -9.09
CA VAL A 102 1.56 -2.75 -10.36
C VAL A 102 2.16 -3.68 -11.43
N SER A 103 2.97 -4.69 -11.07
CA SER A 103 3.57 -5.63 -12.04
C SER A 103 2.59 -6.52 -12.83
N TYR A 104 1.26 -6.31 -12.73
CA TYR A 104 0.32 -6.79 -13.75
C TYR A 104 0.13 -5.76 -14.86
N PRO A 105 0.16 -6.16 -16.14
CA PRO A 105 -0.02 -5.25 -17.26
C PRO A 105 -1.42 -4.61 -17.19
N ARG A 106 -1.47 -3.38 -16.67
CA ARG A 106 -1.74 -2.14 -17.42
C ARG A 106 -2.72 -2.24 -18.61
N THR A 107 -3.91 -2.82 -18.43
CA THR A 107 -5.06 -2.57 -19.33
C THR A 107 -5.99 -1.46 -18.80
N LEU A 108 -5.72 -0.85 -17.65
CA LEU A 108 -6.54 0.22 -17.06
C LEU A 108 -5.71 1.41 -16.60
N ILE A 109 -4.90 1.99 -17.50
CA ILE A 109 -4.52 3.40 -17.33
C ILE A 109 -5.75 4.23 -17.72
N GLY A 110 -6.70 4.34 -16.81
CA GLY A 110 -7.57 5.49 -16.75
C GLY A 110 -6.81 6.58 -16.02
N VAL A 111 -6.22 7.49 -16.78
CA VAL A 111 -5.98 8.87 -16.33
C VAL A 111 -7.17 9.38 -15.51
N ASP A 112 -6.86 9.99 -14.36
CA ASP A 112 -7.70 10.66 -13.33
C ASP A 112 -9.24 10.74 -13.51
N PRO A 113 -10.03 10.55 -12.43
CA PRO A 113 -11.10 11.48 -12.13
C PRO A 113 -10.56 12.62 -11.24
N ALA A 114 -10.75 13.84 -11.74
CA ALA A 114 -10.42 15.14 -11.17
C ALA A 114 -10.59 15.30 -9.63
N PRO A 115 -9.92 16.27 -9.00
CA PRO A 115 -10.18 16.62 -7.62
C PRO A 115 -11.66 16.97 -7.44
N VAL A 116 -12.32 16.32 -6.47
CA VAL A 116 -13.64 16.74 -6.02
C VAL A 116 -13.47 18.11 -5.38
N THR A 117 -13.79 19.16 -6.14
CA THR A 117 -14.04 20.49 -5.60
C THR A 117 -15.20 20.36 -4.60
N GLN A 118 -14.89 20.51 -3.32
CA GLN A 118 -15.89 20.71 -2.30
C GLN A 118 -16.29 22.19 -2.34
N ARG A 119 -17.53 22.43 -2.79
CA ARG A 119 -18.33 23.66 -2.85
C ARG A 119 -17.68 24.98 -2.46
#